data_AF-A0A8P4K2C8-F1
#
_entry.id   AF-A0A8P4K2C8-F1
#
_cell.length_a   1.000
_cell.length_b   1.000
_cell.length_c   1.000
_cell.angle_alpha   90.00
_cell.angle_beta   90.00
_cell.angle_gamma   90.00
#
_symmetry.space_group_name_H-M   'P 1'
#
loop_
_entity.id
_entity.type
_entity.pdbx_description
1 polymer ?
#
loop_
_entity_poly.entity_id
_entity_poly.type
_entity_poly.pdbx_seq_one_letter_code
_entity_poly.pdbx_strand_id
1 'polypeptide(L)'
;MQHLHTSCTNKVTDSQLRGVMHPSLSLSVSVSVDQRPGMELMTLCTIVGGSVILESPVLPVPEGENVTLRCTNKMTVSSNITAEFYKNGLLIGNSSSGNLSILSVLKSDEGLYKCSISGAQSPDSWLAVRGQSQVVGSPQPIIAAPGDDVILPCHVVPQVNVAGLTVEWSRPDIQPDPKDRLSRVEYVHLYRDTREDTDMKLSTYVRRTELFTDGLRQYIDPVSPPVAGGVAGLKR
;
A
#
# COMPACT_ATOMS: atom_id res chain seq x y z
N MET A 1 -14.65 5.05 -3.55
CA MET A 1 -13.19 4.93 -3.34
C MET A 1 -13.00 4.03 -2.13
N GLN A 2 -12.16 3.00 -2.22
CA GLN A 2 -11.76 2.24 -1.02
C GLN A 2 -10.61 3.00 -0.37
N HIS A 3 -10.85 3.61 0.79
CA HIS A 3 -9.79 4.19 1.61
C HIS A 3 -9.23 3.08 2.48
N LEU A 4 -7.97 2.69 2.24
CA LEU A 4 -7.30 1.77 3.15
C LEU A 4 -6.72 2.60 4.30
N HIS A 5 -7.20 2.33 5.51
CA HIS A 5 -6.65 2.89 6.73
C HIS A 5 -5.57 1.95 7.24
N THR A 6 -4.31 2.39 7.18
CA THR A 6 -3.16 1.63 7.70
C THR A 6 -2.39 2.52 8.67
N SER A 7 -1.80 1.91 9.70
CA SER A 7 -1.09 2.65 10.74
C SER A 7 0.24 2.01 11.14
N CYS A 8 1.14 2.84 11.62
CA CYS A 8 2.37 2.47 12.31
C CYS A 8 2.30 2.99 13.75
N THR A 9 3.04 2.38 14.67
CA THR A 9 3.19 2.90 16.04
C THR A 9 4.66 3.09 16.36
N ASN A 10 5.03 4.32 16.73
CA ASN A 10 6.36 4.65 17.23
C ASN A 10 6.34 4.69 18.76
N LYS A 11 7.36 4.12 19.40
CA LYS A 11 7.56 4.18 20.85
C LYS A 11 8.69 5.13 21.17
N VAL A 12 8.43 6.14 22.00
CA VAL A 12 9.46 7.06 22.51
C VAL A 12 9.80 6.68 23.95
N THR A 13 11.09 6.58 24.26
CA THR A 13 11.62 6.23 25.58
C THR A 13 12.56 7.33 26.08
N ASP A 14 12.45 7.66 27.36
CA ASP A 14 13.29 8.68 28.01
C ASP A 14 14.75 8.21 28.10
N SER A 15 15.67 9.02 27.57
CA SER A 15 17.11 8.73 27.57
C SER A 15 17.73 8.69 28.97
N GLN A 16 17.16 9.43 29.93
CA GLN A 16 17.62 9.54 31.32
C GLN A 16 17.20 8.34 32.17
N LEU A 17 16.33 7.46 31.65
CA LEU A 17 15.70 6.36 32.38
C LEU A 17 16.06 4.97 31.82
N ARG A 18 17.29 4.79 31.30
CA ARG A 18 17.77 3.47 30.85
C ARG A 18 17.65 2.44 31.98
N GLY A 19 16.79 1.44 31.79
CA GLY A 19 16.67 0.27 32.67
C GLY A 19 15.50 0.29 33.67
N VAL A 20 14.65 1.32 33.66
CA VAL A 20 13.43 1.34 34.50
C VAL A 20 12.20 1.27 33.60
N MET A 21 11.28 0.34 33.90
CA MET A 21 10.06 0.13 33.13
C MET A 21 9.10 1.31 33.37
N HIS A 22 9.11 2.28 32.47
CA HIS A 22 8.35 3.54 32.56
C HIS A 22 7.44 3.73 31.33
N PRO A 23 6.41 4.61 31.41
CA PRO A 23 5.46 4.79 30.33
C PRO A 23 6.15 5.33 29.08
N SER A 24 6.34 4.47 28.09
CA SER A 24 6.72 4.87 26.74
C SER A 24 5.55 5.60 26.09
N LEU A 25 5.78 6.80 25.55
CA LEU A 25 4.78 7.47 24.73
C LEU A 25 4.63 6.67 23.43
N SER A 26 3.44 6.13 23.18
CA SER A 26 3.11 5.50 21.90
C SER A 26 2.37 6.52 21.04
N LEU A 27 2.78 6.66 19.80
CA LEU A 27 2.07 7.50 18.83
C LEU A 27 1.76 6.65 17.61
N SER A 28 0.47 6.53 17.31
CA SER A 28 -0.01 5.84 16.12
C SER A 28 -0.18 6.86 15.01
N VAL A 29 0.49 6.64 13.88
CA VAL A 29 0.26 7.43 12.66
C VAL A 29 -0.58 6.60 11.73
N SER A 30 -1.76 7.10 11.39
CA SER A 30 -2.63 6.50 10.39
C SER A 30 -2.59 7.30 9.11
N VAL A 31 -2.56 6.60 7.98
CA VAL A 31 -2.64 7.20 6.65
C VAL A 31 -3.80 6.58 5.89
N SER A 32 -4.69 7.44 5.36
CA SER A 32 -5.77 7.01 4.48
C SER A 32 -5.28 7.01 3.04
N VAL A 33 -4.92 5.84 2.50
CA VAL A 33 -4.42 5.71 1.11
C VAL A 33 -5.59 5.63 0.14
N ASP A 34 -5.60 6.52 -0.88
CA ASP A 34 -6.53 6.42 -2.00
C ASP A 34 -6.02 5.39 -3.01
N GLN A 35 -6.68 4.22 -3.08
CA GLN A 35 -6.33 3.17 -4.04
C GLN A 35 -6.89 3.47 -5.44
N ARG A 36 -6.70 4.68 -5.97
CA ARG A 36 -6.97 4.91 -7.39
C ARG A 36 -6.13 3.96 -8.22
N PRO A 37 -6.68 3.30 -9.25
CA PRO A 37 -5.88 2.51 -10.17
C PRO A 37 -4.76 3.41 -10.73
N GLY A 38 -3.52 3.10 -10.35
CA GLY A 38 -2.34 3.84 -10.76
C GLY A 38 -2.03 3.52 -12.21
N MET A 39 -2.13 4.57 -13.03
CA MET A 39 -1.62 4.80 -14.38
C MET A 39 -1.21 3.59 -15.25
N GLU A 40 -1.95 3.48 -16.36
CA GLU A 40 -1.82 2.65 -17.55
C GLU A 40 -0.38 2.34 -17.98
N LEU A 41 0.03 1.07 -17.82
CA LEU A 41 1.23 0.58 -18.50
C LEU A 41 0.88 0.40 -19.98
N MET A 42 1.57 1.15 -20.84
CA MET A 42 1.45 1.03 -22.29
C MET A 42 1.70 -0.42 -22.69
N THR A 43 0.66 -1.15 -23.06
CA THR A 43 0.78 -2.54 -23.48
C THR A 43 1.54 -2.58 -24.80
N LEU A 44 2.72 -3.22 -24.83
CA LEU A 44 3.38 -3.54 -26.08
C LEU A 44 2.61 -4.68 -26.74
N CYS A 45 1.60 -4.36 -27.55
CA CYS A 45 0.88 -5.36 -28.33
C CYS A 45 1.77 -5.79 -29.50
N THR A 46 2.58 -6.83 -29.33
CA THR A 46 3.15 -7.55 -30.47
C THR A 46 2.00 -8.28 -31.17
N ILE A 47 1.60 -7.81 -32.34
CA ILE A 47 0.70 -8.54 -33.25
C ILE A 47 1.49 -9.75 -33.78
N VAL A 48 1.56 -10.81 -33.00
CA VAL A 48 2.04 -12.11 -33.46
C VAL A 48 0.85 -12.82 -34.11
N GLY A 49 1.03 -13.28 -35.35
CA GLY A 49 0.01 -13.99 -36.14
C GLY A 49 -0.37 -15.38 -35.60
N GLY A 50 -0.62 -15.50 -34.29
CA GLY A 50 -1.10 -16.71 -33.64
C GLY A 50 -2.63 -16.76 -33.58
N SER A 51 -3.19 -17.97 -33.68
CA SER A 51 -4.64 -18.20 -33.55
C SER A 51 -5.11 -18.23 -32.09
N VAL A 52 -4.20 -18.37 -31.12
CA VAL A 52 -4.50 -18.49 -29.68
C VAL A 52 -4.17 -17.18 -28.96
N ILE A 53 -5.11 -16.69 -28.15
CA ILE A 53 -4.98 -15.46 -27.37
C ILE A 53 -5.20 -15.77 -25.90
N LEU A 54 -4.36 -15.20 -25.04
CA LEU A 54 -4.62 -15.09 -23.62
C LEU A 54 -5.16 -13.68 -23.32
N GLU A 55 -6.36 -13.60 -22.77
CA GLU A 55 -6.94 -12.37 -22.26
C GLU A 55 -6.67 -12.28 -20.76
N SER A 56 -5.84 -11.29 -20.40
CA SER A 56 -5.51 -10.94 -19.02
C SER A 56 -6.02 -9.53 -18.70
N PRO A 57 -6.18 -9.17 -17.41
CA PRO A 57 -6.48 -7.80 -17.03
C PRO A 57 -5.43 -6.83 -17.55
N VAL A 58 -5.88 -5.66 -17.98
CA VAL A 58 -5.01 -4.57 -18.47
C VAL A 58 -4.47 -3.69 -17.34
N LEU A 59 -5.09 -3.75 -16.16
CA LEU A 59 -4.68 -3.00 -14.97
C LEU A 59 -4.09 -3.95 -13.91
N PRO A 60 -3.17 -3.45 -13.06
CA PRO A 60 -2.68 -4.20 -11.92
C PRO A 60 -3.83 -4.66 -11.01
N VAL A 61 -3.87 -5.97 -10.74
CA VAL A 61 -4.91 -6.58 -9.91
C VAL A 61 -4.55 -6.37 -8.43
N PRO A 62 -5.45 -5.85 -7.58
CA PRO A 62 -5.21 -5.76 -6.14
C PRO A 62 -5.05 -7.13 -5.50
N GLU A 63 -4.22 -7.24 -4.46
CA GLU A 63 -4.21 -8.46 -3.64
C GLU A 63 -5.58 -8.74 -3.02
N GLY A 64 -5.94 -10.02 -2.92
CA GLY A 64 -7.22 -10.49 -2.38
C GLY A 64 -8.38 -10.52 -3.40
N GLU A 65 -8.21 -9.93 -4.58
CA GLU A 65 -9.22 -9.99 -5.64
C GLU A 65 -9.17 -11.32 -6.39
N ASN A 66 -10.28 -11.66 -7.06
CA ASN A 66 -10.36 -12.83 -7.93
C ASN A 66 -10.17 -12.40 -9.38
N VAL A 67 -9.28 -13.07 -10.10
CA VAL A 67 -9.05 -12.83 -11.53
C VAL A 67 -9.29 -14.09 -12.32
N THR A 68 -9.88 -13.94 -13.50
CA THR A 68 -10.02 -15.02 -14.47
C THR A 68 -9.24 -14.66 -15.73
N LEU A 69 -8.29 -15.51 -16.09
CA LEU A 69 -7.59 -15.46 -17.36
C LEU A 69 -8.35 -16.31 -18.38
N ARG A 70 -8.60 -15.75 -19.57
CA ARG A 70 -9.38 -16.43 -20.61
C ARG A 70 -8.52 -16.72 -21.83
N CYS A 71 -8.38 -17.99 -22.15
CA CYS A 71 -7.69 -18.46 -23.34
C CYS A 71 -8.70 -18.72 -24.45
N THR A 72 -8.53 -18.08 -25.60
CA THR A 72 -9.43 -18.23 -26.75
C THR A 72 -8.66 -18.63 -28.01
N ASN A 73 -9.30 -19.39 -28.89
CA ASN A 73 -8.77 -19.68 -30.22
C ASN A 73 -9.67 -19.06 -31.29
N LYS A 74 -9.13 -18.15 -32.09
CA LYS A 74 -9.87 -17.44 -33.16
C LYS A 74 -10.42 -18.36 -34.25
N MET A 75 -9.85 -19.55 -34.43
CA MET A 75 -10.19 -20.47 -35.52
C MET A 75 -11.24 -21.52 -35.15
N THR A 76 -11.55 -21.72 -33.87
CA THR A 76 -12.45 -22.80 -33.42
C THR A 76 -13.60 -22.26 -32.57
N VAL A 77 -14.84 -22.57 -32.98
CA VAL A 77 -16.08 -22.22 -32.25
C VAL A 77 -16.44 -23.27 -31.17
N SER A 78 -15.60 -24.29 -30.98
CA SER A 78 -15.83 -25.35 -29.98
C SER A 78 -15.84 -24.79 -28.56
N SER A 79 -16.85 -25.16 -27.78
CA SER A 79 -16.98 -24.82 -26.36
C SER A 79 -16.15 -25.71 -25.43
N ASN A 80 -15.69 -26.87 -25.91
CA ASN A 80 -14.78 -27.76 -25.21
C ASN A 80 -13.40 -27.67 -25.86
N ILE A 81 -12.47 -26.99 -25.20
CA ILE A 81 -11.07 -26.86 -25.59
C ILE A 81 -10.19 -27.36 -24.45
N THR A 82 -9.10 -28.07 -24.72
CA THR A 82 -8.11 -28.36 -23.67
C THR A 82 -7.07 -27.25 -23.69
N ALA A 83 -7.28 -26.24 -22.85
CA ALA A 83 -6.32 -25.15 -22.66
C ALA A 83 -5.36 -25.49 -21.52
N GLU A 84 -4.07 -25.43 -21.79
CA GLU A 84 -2.99 -25.56 -20.80
C GLU A 84 -2.49 -24.16 -20.44
N PHE A 85 -2.38 -23.86 -19.15
CA PHE A 85 -1.95 -22.56 -18.65
C PHE A 85 -0.55 -22.65 -18.05
N TYR A 86 0.28 -21.66 -18.37
CA TYR A 86 1.65 -21.57 -17.88
C TYR A 86 1.88 -20.24 -17.18
N LYS A 87 2.67 -20.28 -16.11
CA LYS A 87 3.19 -19.10 -15.40
C LYS A 87 4.71 -19.21 -15.30
N ASN A 88 5.43 -18.21 -15.78
CA ASN A 88 6.89 -18.19 -15.82
C ASN A 88 7.48 -19.47 -16.46
N GLY A 89 6.80 -19.99 -17.48
CA GLY A 89 7.15 -21.22 -18.18
C GLY A 89 6.72 -22.54 -17.51
N LEU A 90 6.18 -22.50 -16.29
CA LEU A 90 5.71 -23.69 -15.56
C LEU A 90 4.22 -23.93 -15.79
N LEU A 91 3.83 -25.17 -16.07
CA LEU A 91 2.42 -25.57 -16.19
C LEU A 91 1.73 -25.44 -14.82
N ILE A 92 0.71 -24.58 -14.75
CA ILE A 92 -0.04 -24.34 -13.51
C ILE A 92 -1.42 -25.00 -13.51
N GLY A 93 -1.93 -25.41 -14.66
CA GLY A 93 -3.21 -26.11 -14.75
C GLY A 93 -3.72 -26.29 -16.17
N ASN A 94 -4.81 -27.04 -16.29
CA ASN A 94 -5.56 -27.21 -17.53
C ASN A 94 -7.03 -26.84 -17.33
N SER A 95 -7.73 -26.48 -18.42
CA SER A 95 -9.14 -26.10 -18.38
C SER A 95 -9.84 -26.50 -19.67
N SER A 96 -10.97 -27.20 -19.53
CA SER A 96 -11.85 -27.55 -20.66
C SER A 96 -12.67 -26.37 -21.18
N SER A 97 -12.84 -25.34 -20.34
CA SER A 97 -13.61 -24.12 -20.63
C SER A 97 -12.77 -22.98 -21.20
N GLY A 98 -11.44 -23.12 -21.22
CA GLY A 98 -10.53 -22.04 -21.57
C GLY A 98 -10.35 -20.98 -20.49
N ASN A 99 -10.90 -21.17 -19.29
CA ASN A 99 -10.77 -20.21 -18.19
C ASN A 99 -9.89 -20.76 -17.07
N LEU A 100 -9.01 -19.92 -16.54
CA LEU A 100 -8.25 -20.16 -15.32
C LEU A 100 -8.58 -19.06 -14.31
N SER A 101 -9.08 -19.44 -13.14
CA SER A 101 -9.37 -18.50 -12.05
C SER A 101 -8.28 -18.57 -10.98
N ILE A 102 -7.67 -17.42 -10.69
CA ILE A 102 -6.79 -17.23 -9.53
C ILE A 102 -7.64 -16.54 -8.48
N LEU A 103 -7.85 -17.23 -7.36
CA LEU A 103 -8.66 -16.74 -6.25
C LEU A 103 -7.77 -16.07 -5.22
N SER A 104 -8.23 -14.96 -4.64
CA SER A 104 -7.51 -14.21 -3.61
C SER A 104 -6.05 -13.94 -4.00
N VAL A 105 -5.87 -13.22 -5.12
CA VAL A 105 -4.55 -12.94 -5.72
C VAL A 105 -3.53 -12.45 -4.69
N LEU A 106 -2.32 -12.98 -4.74
CA LEU A 106 -1.19 -12.58 -3.90
C LEU A 106 -0.09 -11.93 -4.76
N LYS A 107 0.85 -11.19 -4.16
CA LYS A 107 2.01 -10.66 -4.89
C LYS A 107 2.82 -11.75 -5.58
N SER A 108 2.83 -12.97 -5.03
CA SER A 108 3.47 -14.13 -5.66
C SER A 108 2.81 -14.56 -6.97
N ASP A 109 1.57 -14.13 -7.25
CA ASP A 109 0.84 -14.41 -8.49
C ASP A 109 1.27 -13.52 -9.66
N GLU A 110 2.05 -12.47 -9.42
CA GLU A 110 2.65 -11.68 -10.48
C GLU A 110 3.61 -12.51 -11.36
N GLY A 111 3.54 -12.31 -12.67
CA GLY A 111 4.46 -12.98 -13.61
C GLY A 111 3.97 -13.02 -15.05
N LEU A 112 4.73 -13.76 -15.89
CA LEU A 112 4.41 -13.99 -17.30
C LEU A 112 3.46 -15.18 -17.43
N TYR A 113 2.28 -14.94 -17.95
CA TYR A 113 1.27 -15.95 -18.24
C TYR A 113 1.15 -16.19 -19.74
N LYS A 114 0.96 -17.45 -20.11
CA LYS A 114 0.55 -17.84 -21.47
C LYS A 114 -0.34 -19.07 -21.43
N CYS A 115 -1.08 -19.30 -22.51
CA CYS A 115 -1.86 -20.52 -22.67
C CYS A 115 -1.53 -21.26 -23.96
N SER A 116 -1.79 -22.55 -23.99
CA SER A 116 -1.63 -23.44 -25.15
C SER A 116 -2.93 -24.17 -25.42
N ILE A 117 -3.37 -24.21 -26.67
CA ILE A 117 -4.50 -25.04 -27.13
C ILE A 117 -3.99 -25.94 -28.24
N SER A 118 -4.01 -27.25 -28.01
CA SER A 118 -3.55 -28.25 -28.99
C SER A 118 -2.14 -27.98 -29.55
N GLY A 119 -1.24 -27.45 -28.70
CA GLY A 119 0.15 -27.14 -29.06
C GLY A 119 0.38 -25.74 -29.65
N ALA A 120 -0.66 -25.00 -30.00
CA ALA A 120 -0.54 -23.59 -30.40
C ALA A 120 -0.53 -22.69 -29.16
N GLN A 121 0.51 -21.88 -28.99
CA GLN A 121 0.71 -21.02 -27.82
C GLN A 121 0.27 -19.58 -28.07
N SER A 122 -0.29 -18.95 -27.05
CA SER A 122 -0.48 -17.50 -27.00
C SER A 122 0.86 -16.78 -26.82
N PRO A 123 0.94 -15.48 -27.14
CA PRO A 123 1.98 -14.61 -26.62
C PRO A 123 1.98 -14.62 -25.08
N ASP A 124 3.14 -14.27 -24.50
CA ASP A 124 3.23 -14.04 -23.05
C ASP A 124 2.52 -12.72 -22.69
N SER A 125 1.77 -12.75 -21.60
CA SER A 125 1.12 -11.58 -21.00
C SER A 125 1.55 -11.42 -19.54
N TRP A 126 1.95 -10.22 -19.15
CA TRP A 126 2.35 -9.94 -17.78
C TRP A 126 1.13 -9.64 -16.91
N LEU A 127 0.86 -10.50 -15.92
CA LEU A 127 -0.12 -10.21 -14.88
C LEU A 127 0.55 -9.39 -13.78
N ALA A 128 0.26 -8.09 -13.72
CA ALA A 128 0.74 -7.22 -12.64
C ALA A 128 -0.17 -7.34 -11.41
N VAL A 129 0.42 -7.44 -10.22
CA VAL A 129 -0.29 -7.46 -8.94
C VAL A 129 0.10 -6.24 -8.11
N ARG A 130 -0.91 -5.47 -7.71
CA ARG A 130 -0.76 -4.35 -6.77
C ARG A 130 -0.81 -4.88 -5.35
N GLY A 131 0.35 -4.89 -4.69
CA GLY A 131 0.45 -5.22 -3.27
C GLY A 131 -0.34 -4.25 -2.38
N GLN A 132 -0.81 -4.75 -1.23
CA GLN A 132 -1.50 -3.92 -0.25
C GLN A 132 -0.54 -2.90 0.37
N SER A 133 -0.92 -1.62 0.38
CA SER A 133 -0.11 -0.56 1.01
C SER A 133 -0.12 -0.71 2.53
N GLN A 134 1.06 -0.65 3.13
CA GLN A 134 1.26 -0.70 4.58
C GLN A 134 2.08 0.49 5.05
N VAL A 135 1.76 1.05 6.21
CA VAL A 135 2.58 2.07 6.86
C VAL A 135 3.53 1.40 7.85
N VAL A 136 4.83 1.58 7.65
CA VAL A 136 5.88 1.02 8.48
C VAL A 136 6.53 2.13 9.30
N GLY A 137 6.59 1.94 10.61
CA GLY A 137 7.23 2.87 11.57
C GLY A 137 8.65 2.46 11.93
N SER A 138 9.22 3.08 12.96
CA SER A 138 10.52 2.67 13.50
C SER A 138 10.46 1.24 14.07
N PRO A 139 11.38 0.34 13.69
CA PRO A 139 11.45 -1.01 14.26
C PRO A 139 12.00 -1.01 15.70
N GLN A 140 12.65 0.07 16.12
CA GLN A 140 13.25 0.22 17.45
C GLN A 140 12.65 1.42 18.21
N PRO A 141 12.65 1.40 19.55
CA PRO A 141 12.26 2.55 20.34
C PRO A 141 13.14 3.77 20.05
N ILE A 142 12.52 4.93 19.92
CA ILE A 142 13.21 6.21 19.74
C ILE A 142 13.59 6.73 21.12
N ILE A 143 14.87 7.04 21.33
CA ILE A 143 15.40 7.47 22.62
C ILE A 143 15.59 8.99 22.59
N ALA A 144 14.97 9.71 23.52
CA ALA A 144 15.05 11.18 23.61
C ALA A 144 15.04 11.66 25.07
N ALA A 145 15.72 12.76 25.37
CA ALA A 145 15.64 13.38 26.69
C ALA A 145 14.39 14.26 26.81
N PRO A 146 13.88 14.51 28.02
CA PRO A 146 12.80 15.47 28.22
C PRO A 146 13.17 16.86 27.69
N GLY A 147 12.39 17.35 26.73
CA GLY A 147 12.62 18.65 26.10
C GLY A 147 13.35 18.61 24.76
N ASP A 148 13.82 17.43 24.32
CA ASP A 148 14.33 17.22 22.96
C ASP A 148 13.18 17.19 21.95
N ASP A 149 13.46 17.67 20.74
CA ASP A 149 12.60 17.45 19.58
C ASP A 149 12.77 16.00 19.10
N VAL A 150 11.66 15.34 18.75
CA VAL A 150 11.65 13.93 18.35
C VAL A 150 11.06 13.78 16.96
N ILE A 151 11.73 13.01 16.11
CA ILE A 151 11.21 12.64 14.80
C ILE A 151 10.55 11.27 14.89
N LEU A 152 9.30 11.17 14.42
CA LEU A 152 8.54 9.92 14.38
C LEU A 152 8.45 9.45 12.92
N PRO A 153 9.33 8.55 12.49
CA PRO A 153 9.35 8.11 11.11
C PRO A 153 8.20 7.14 10.84
N CYS A 154 7.45 7.39 9.78
CA CYS A 154 6.60 6.39 9.13
C CYS A 154 6.67 6.55 7.61
N HIS A 155 6.64 5.43 6.90
CA HIS A 155 6.66 5.40 5.44
C HIS A 155 5.70 4.35 4.89
N VAL A 156 5.20 4.59 3.68
CA VAL A 156 4.27 3.66 3.01
C VAL A 156 5.04 2.73 2.10
N VAL A 157 4.77 1.43 2.22
CA VAL A 157 5.32 0.37 1.36
C VAL A 157 4.16 -0.34 0.65
N PRO A 158 4.20 -0.52 -0.69
CA PRO A 158 5.18 0.05 -1.62
C PRO A 158 5.07 1.59 -1.69
N GLN A 159 6.15 2.24 -2.11
CA GLN A 159 6.20 3.70 -2.24
C GLN A 159 5.19 4.17 -3.28
N VAL A 160 4.14 4.84 -2.81
CA VAL A 160 3.08 5.41 -3.64
C VAL A 160 3.08 6.92 -3.46
N ASN A 161 2.55 7.66 -4.45
CA ASN A 161 2.33 9.09 -4.26
C ASN A 161 1.31 9.28 -3.14
N VAL A 162 1.76 9.85 -2.02
CA VAL A 162 0.94 10.14 -0.84
C VAL A 162 0.49 11.61 -0.79
N ALA A 163 0.68 12.37 -1.88
CA ALA A 163 0.19 13.73 -1.97
C ALA A 163 -1.35 13.73 -1.95
N GLY A 164 -1.92 14.34 -0.90
CA GLY A 164 -3.36 14.40 -0.68
C GLY A 164 -3.92 13.32 0.24
N LEU A 165 -3.08 12.49 0.87
CA LEU A 165 -3.54 11.59 1.93
C LEU A 165 -3.75 12.33 3.26
N THR A 166 -4.67 11.82 4.06
CA THR A 166 -4.88 12.25 5.44
C THR A 166 -3.85 11.60 6.35
N VAL A 167 -3.20 12.39 7.22
CA VAL A 167 -2.27 11.91 8.24
C VAL A 167 -2.84 12.24 9.62
N GLU A 168 -3.00 11.20 10.44
CA GLU A 168 -3.62 11.30 11.76
C GLU A 168 -2.68 10.75 12.80
N TRP A 169 -2.36 11.55 13.82
CA TRP A 169 -1.53 11.13 14.94
C TRP A 169 -2.39 11.03 16.17
N SER A 170 -2.40 9.86 16.80
CA SER A 170 -3.14 9.62 18.03
C SER A 170 -2.26 9.02 19.11
N ARG A 171 -2.65 9.28 20.35
CA ARG A 171 -2.12 8.59 21.53
C ARG A 171 -3.04 7.42 21.84
N PRO A 172 -2.65 6.18 21.49
CA PRO A 172 -3.47 5.01 21.77
C PRO A 172 -3.57 4.74 23.29
N ASP A 173 -2.70 5.35 24.10
CA ASP A 173 -2.70 5.26 25.56
C ASP A 173 -3.72 6.19 26.24
N ILE A 174 -4.27 7.18 25.52
CA ILE A 174 -5.34 8.04 26.05
C ILE A 174 -6.69 7.36 25.78
N GLN A 175 -7.37 6.94 26.85
CA GLN A 175 -8.73 6.44 26.75
C GLN A 175 -9.72 7.61 26.60
N PRO A 176 -10.73 7.51 25.71
CA PRO A 176 -11.78 8.52 25.62
C PRO A 176 -12.49 8.69 26.96
N ASP A 177 -12.84 9.92 27.35
CA ASP A 177 -13.65 10.14 28.55
C ASP A 177 -15.01 9.45 28.37
N PRO A 178 -15.37 8.47 29.21
CA PRO A 178 -16.66 7.77 29.10
C PRO A 178 -17.87 8.69 29.30
N LYS A 179 -17.69 9.91 29.81
CA LYS A 179 -18.73 10.92 29.96
C LYS A 179 -18.84 11.88 28.77
N ASP A 180 -17.89 11.86 27.85
CA ASP A 180 -17.99 12.65 26.63
C ASP A 180 -19.03 12.04 25.68
N ARG A 181 -20.24 12.61 25.70
CA ARG A 181 -21.36 12.21 24.85
C ARG A 181 -21.07 12.32 23.36
N LEU A 182 -20.08 13.13 22.97
CA LEU A 182 -19.69 13.32 21.57
C LEU A 182 -18.56 12.39 21.16
N SER A 183 -17.90 11.72 22.12
CA SER A 183 -16.70 10.91 21.89
C SER A 183 -15.72 11.60 20.95
N ARG A 184 -15.40 12.89 21.23
CA ARG A 184 -14.51 13.65 20.37
C ARG A 184 -13.14 12.99 20.39
N VAL A 185 -12.75 12.47 19.23
CA VAL A 185 -11.39 12.00 19.02
C VAL A 185 -10.51 13.23 18.88
N GLU A 186 -9.73 13.52 19.90
CA GLU A 186 -8.70 14.56 19.84
C GLU A 186 -7.41 13.93 19.29
N TYR A 187 -6.82 14.59 18.30
CA TYR A 187 -5.59 14.13 17.67
C TYR A 187 -4.37 14.85 18.27
N VAL A 188 -3.22 14.18 18.30
CA VAL A 188 -1.94 14.86 18.55
C VAL A 188 -1.56 15.76 17.37
N HIS A 189 -1.87 15.31 16.15
CA HIS A 189 -1.69 16.04 14.91
C HIS A 189 -2.70 15.53 13.89
N LEU A 190 -3.30 16.44 13.13
CA LEU A 190 -4.21 16.11 12.04
C LEU A 190 -3.85 16.94 10.82
N TYR A 191 -3.56 16.26 9.72
CA TYR A 191 -3.32 16.87 8.41
C TYR A 191 -4.28 16.27 7.40
N ARG A 192 -5.15 17.11 6.84
CA ARG A 192 -6.17 16.73 5.86
C ARG A 192 -6.41 17.87 4.89
N ASP A 193 -6.89 17.59 3.69
CA ASP A 193 -7.13 18.62 2.66
C ASP A 193 -5.92 19.52 2.43
N THR A 194 -4.72 18.94 2.46
CA THR A 194 -3.43 19.62 2.31
C THR A 194 -3.14 20.73 3.33
N ARG A 195 -3.77 20.67 4.50
CA ARG A 195 -3.57 21.64 5.59
C ARG A 195 -3.56 20.94 6.93
N GLU A 196 -2.89 21.57 7.90
CA GLU A 196 -3.02 21.18 9.29
C GLU A 196 -4.37 21.64 9.83
N ASP A 197 -5.05 20.75 10.57
CA ASP A 197 -6.30 21.04 11.26
C ASP A 197 -6.03 21.18 12.76
N THR A 198 -6.14 22.39 13.27
CA THR A 198 -5.84 22.71 14.68
C THR A 198 -7.04 22.52 15.60
N ASP A 199 -8.26 22.55 15.07
CA ASP A 199 -9.49 22.56 15.87
C ASP A 199 -9.76 21.19 16.50
N MET A 200 -9.24 20.13 15.88
CA MET A 200 -9.34 18.75 16.36
C MET A 200 -8.11 18.28 17.14
N LYS A 201 -7.14 19.16 17.43
CA LYS A 201 -5.92 18.80 18.15
C LYS A 201 -6.08 18.91 19.67
N LEU A 202 -5.40 18.00 20.36
CA LEU A 202 -5.13 18.12 21.79
C LEU A 202 -4.45 19.45 22.08
N SER A 203 -5.04 20.26 22.95
CA SER A 203 -4.55 21.60 23.29
C SER A 203 -3.07 21.63 23.73
N THR A 204 -2.61 20.57 24.41
CA THR A 204 -1.21 20.42 24.85
C THR A 204 -0.21 20.14 23.73
N TYR A 205 -0.67 19.81 22.52
CA TYR A 205 0.14 19.52 21.33
C TYR A 205 0.00 20.57 20.23
N VAL A 206 -0.85 21.59 20.43
CA VAL A 206 -0.98 22.73 19.52
C VAL A 206 0.36 23.47 19.47
N ARG A 207 0.88 23.70 18.25
CA ARG A 207 2.22 24.27 17.95
C ARG A 207 3.43 23.42 18.38
N ARG A 208 3.22 22.18 18.82
CA ARG A 208 4.26 21.22 19.22
C ARG A 208 4.43 20.07 18.23
N THR A 209 3.73 20.08 17.12
CA THR A 209 3.83 19.06 16.07
C THR A 209 3.96 19.72 14.72
N GLU A 210 4.77 19.13 13.85
CA GLU A 210 4.98 19.58 12.48
C GLU A 210 5.08 18.36 11.56
N LEU A 211 4.42 18.42 10.41
CA LEU A 211 4.53 17.41 9.36
C LEU A 211 5.54 17.86 8.30
N PHE A 212 6.55 17.04 8.02
CA PHE A 212 7.51 17.32 6.95
C PHE A 212 6.88 16.93 5.61
N THR A 213 6.24 17.91 4.97
CA THR A 213 5.47 17.69 3.74
C THR A 213 6.34 17.38 2.51
N ASP A 214 7.65 17.65 2.56
CA ASP A 214 8.59 17.33 1.48
C ASP A 214 8.69 15.82 1.21
N GLY A 215 8.59 15.00 2.26
CA GLY A 215 8.57 13.53 2.14
C GLY A 215 7.23 12.95 1.65
N LEU A 216 6.19 13.78 1.48
CA LEU A 216 4.89 13.37 0.94
C LEU A 216 4.84 13.42 -0.60
N ARG A 217 5.77 14.14 -1.23
CA ARG A 217 5.88 14.25 -2.68
C ARG A 217 7.00 13.34 -3.14
N GLN A 218 6.73 12.47 -4.12
CA GLN A 218 7.80 11.75 -4.82
C GLN A 218 8.65 12.76 -5.58
N TYR A 219 9.75 13.24 -5.00
CA TYR A 219 10.88 13.73 -5.76
C TYR A 219 11.87 12.58 -5.89
N ILE A 220 11.97 12.00 -7.10
CA ILE A 220 13.05 11.07 -7.43
C ILE A 220 14.29 11.93 -7.64
N ASP A 221 15.02 12.20 -6.55
CA ASP A 221 16.32 12.85 -6.64
C ASP A 221 17.40 11.77 -6.89
N PRO A 222 18.17 11.82 -7.99
CA PRO A 222 19.14 10.75 -8.32
C PRO A 222 20.36 10.67 -7.38
N VAL A 223 20.54 11.64 -6.48
CA VAL A 223 21.79 11.85 -5.71
C VAL A 223 21.58 11.75 -4.19
N SER A 224 20.34 11.64 -3.73
CA SER A 224 20.00 11.62 -2.29
C SER A 224 19.47 10.25 -1.88
N PRO A 225 19.85 9.68 -0.71
CA PRO A 225 19.21 8.47 -0.21
C PRO A 225 17.69 8.72 -0.06
N PRO A 226 16.83 7.77 -0.47
CA PRO A 226 15.40 8.00 -0.52
C PRO A 226 14.81 8.16 0.88
N VAL A 227 14.47 9.39 1.26
CA VAL A 227 13.58 9.67 2.40
C VAL A 227 12.17 9.74 1.84
N ALA A 228 11.57 8.56 1.65
CA ALA A 228 10.24 8.45 1.06
C ALA A 228 9.25 7.99 2.15
N GLY A 229 8.35 8.88 2.54
CA GLY A 229 7.41 8.71 3.65
C GLY A 229 7.21 10.02 4.39
N GLY A 230 5.97 10.31 4.80
CA GLY A 230 5.66 11.46 5.63
C GLY A 230 6.37 11.35 6.98
N VAL A 231 7.60 11.84 7.04
CA VAL A 231 8.31 12.05 8.30
C VAL A 231 7.59 13.19 9.00
N ALA A 232 7.39 13.09 10.31
CA ALA A 232 6.86 14.21 11.07
C ALA A 232 7.61 14.35 12.40
N GLY A 233 7.70 15.60 12.85
CA GLY A 233 8.45 16.01 14.02
C GLY A 233 7.51 16.43 15.15
N LEU A 234 7.82 15.98 16.35
CA LEU A 234 7.31 16.53 17.59
C LEU A 234 8.33 17.58 18.07
N LYS A 235 7.87 18.83 18.15
CA LYS A 235 8.65 19.98 18.63
C LYS A 235 8.36 20.28 20.10
N ARG A 236 9.32 20.89 20.77
CA ARG A 236 9.22 21.33 22.16
C ARG A 236 8.02 22.22 22.44
#